data_AF-A0A147BW44-F1
#
_entry.id   AF-A0A147BW44-F1
#
_cell.length_a   1.000
_cell.length_b   1.000
_cell.length_c   1.000
_cell.angle_alpha   90.00
_cell.angle_beta   90.00
_cell.angle_gamma   90.00
#
_symmetry.space_group_name_H-M   'P 1'
#
loop_
_entity.id
_entity.type
_entity.pdbx_description
1 polymer ?
#
loop_
_entity_poly.entity_id
_entity_poly.type
_entity_poly.pdbx_seq_one_letter_code
_entity_poly.pdbx_strand_id
1 'polypeptide(L)'
;STDPSSNETSVCQNVSVPAGFKDIPSSDQDVWSFVAAAGNFMYVLYRNFNSDSENKGTNKCVMVQKVRYNESGEKKFANYTKWYNGTTNESYARRSFYAVVNLDGTEGAAKNVLVARHQVGESLTKEYCYPFAYTDAKCAVVLMNHWNEAAKLQCGEETSNQAGASDKTTAKSGEQRPCGTACELWVRHENLNETSLSENCTKYYEQFCGNSKIVLYDKPTCD
;
A
#
# COMPACT_ATOMS: atom_id res chain seq x y z
N SER A 1 -20.40 17.13 -1.95
CA SER A 1 -19.76 16.70 -3.20
C SER A 1 -19.20 15.31 -2.99
N THR A 2 -19.65 14.31 -3.77
CA THR A 2 -19.20 12.91 -3.71
C THR A 2 -17.94 12.65 -4.55
N ASP A 3 -17.54 13.63 -5.36
CA ASP A 3 -16.44 13.54 -6.31
C ASP A 3 -15.25 14.35 -5.79
N PRO A 4 -14.01 13.81 -5.71
CA PRO A 4 -12.82 14.64 -5.67
C PRO A 4 -12.82 15.53 -6.91
N SER A 5 -13.19 16.80 -6.74
CA SER A 5 -13.35 17.74 -7.85
C SER A 5 -12.05 17.79 -8.67
N SER A 6 -12.16 17.76 -9.99
CA SER A 6 -11.00 17.82 -10.91
C SER A 6 -10.25 19.15 -10.87
N ASN A 7 -10.74 20.15 -10.13
CA ASN A 7 -10.25 21.53 -10.17
C ASN A 7 -9.45 21.94 -8.93
N GLU A 8 -9.31 21.06 -7.94
CA GLU A 8 -8.42 21.29 -6.80
C GLU A 8 -7.11 20.53 -7.02
N THR A 9 -5.99 21.24 -6.94
CA THR A 9 -4.65 20.67 -6.90
C THR A 9 -4.57 19.69 -5.71
N SER A 10 -4.58 18.38 -5.97
CA SER A 10 -4.57 17.36 -4.91
C SER A 10 -3.33 17.50 -4.04
N VAL A 11 -3.49 17.41 -2.72
CA VAL A 11 -2.35 17.46 -1.78
C VAL A 11 -1.38 16.31 -2.00
N CYS A 12 -1.85 15.22 -2.61
CA CYS A 12 -1.06 14.04 -2.92
C CYS A 12 -0.05 14.24 -4.04
N GLN A 13 -0.14 15.33 -4.81
CA GLN A 13 0.92 15.69 -5.76
C GLN A 13 2.22 16.05 -5.03
N ASN A 14 2.15 16.49 -3.78
CA ASN A 14 3.31 16.89 -2.96
C ASN A 14 3.55 15.93 -1.78
N VAL A 15 3.05 14.70 -1.87
CA VAL A 15 3.27 13.71 -0.81
C VAL A 15 4.75 13.37 -0.68
N SER A 16 5.26 13.30 0.55
CA SER A 16 6.64 12.89 0.81
C SER A 16 6.86 11.43 0.40
N VAL A 17 8.00 11.16 -0.24
CA VAL A 17 8.41 9.81 -0.66
C VAL A 17 9.84 9.54 -0.17
N PRO A 18 10.20 8.28 0.13
CA PRO A 18 11.54 7.92 0.58
C PRO A 18 12.60 8.16 -0.50
N ALA A 19 13.86 8.25 -0.08
CA ALA A 19 15.00 8.27 -1.00
C ALA A 19 14.99 7.02 -1.90
N GLY A 20 15.47 7.15 -3.14
CA GLY A 20 15.41 6.07 -4.13
C GLY A 20 14.08 5.97 -4.89
N PHE A 21 12.99 6.57 -4.40
CA PHE A 21 11.68 6.47 -5.06
C PHE A 21 11.69 7.09 -6.46
N LYS A 22 12.32 8.26 -6.61
CA LYS A 22 12.41 8.99 -7.89
C LYS A 22 13.44 8.40 -8.86
N ASP A 23 14.25 7.44 -8.40
CA ASP A 23 15.25 6.76 -9.23
C ASP A 23 14.66 5.56 -9.98
N ILE A 24 13.43 5.15 -9.62
CA ILE A 24 12.72 4.05 -10.28
C ILE A 24 12.13 4.55 -11.61
N PRO A 25 12.20 3.76 -12.70
CA PRO A 25 11.58 4.12 -13.97
C PRO A 25 10.09 4.45 -13.81
N SER A 26 9.64 5.50 -14.49
CA SER A 26 8.24 5.96 -14.45
C SER A 26 7.24 4.88 -14.88
N SER A 27 7.63 4.05 -15.86
CA SER A 27 6.84 2.91 -16.33
C SER A 27 6.57 1.88 -15.23
N ASP A 28 7.54 1.73 -14.33
CA ASP A 28 7.51 0.77 -13.23
C ASP A 28 6.75 1.34 -12.02
N GLN A 29 6.17 2.53 -12.15
CA GLN A 29 5.35 3.19 -11.12
C GLN A 29 3.98 3.60 -11.66
N ASP A 30 3.57 3.13 -12.85
CA ASP A 30 2.27 3.48 -13.42
C ASP A 30 1.13 2.81 -12.64
N VAL A 31 0.52 3.56 -11.72
CA VAL A 31 -0.63 3.15 -10.92
C VAL A 31 -1.74 2.62 -11.80
N TRP A 32 -1.98 3.24 -12.96
CA TRP A 32 -3.10 2.89 -13.82
C TRP A 32 -2.95 1.48 -14.38
N SER A 33 -1.74 1.10 -14.79
CA SER A 33 -1.44 -0.27 -15.24
C SER A 33 -1.89 -1.32 -14.20
N PHE A 34 -1.64 -1.07 -12.91
CA PHE A 34 -2.02 -1.98 -11.84
C PHE A 34 -3.49 -1.92 -11.46
N VAL A 35 -4.15 -0.76 -11.44
CA VAL A 35 -5.56 -0.69 -10.98
C VAL A 35 -6.55 -0.98 -12.09
N ALA A 36 -6.20 -0.73 -13.36
CA ALA A 36 -7.11 -0.83 -14.49
C ALA A 36 -7.05 -2.17 -15.25
N ALA A 37 -5.98 -2.97 -15.12
CA ALA A 37 -5.92 -4.29 -15.78
C ALA A 37 -7.11 -5.20 -15.39
N ALA A 38 -7.40 -6.19 -16.23
CA ALA A 38 -8.53 -7.10 -16.09
C ALA A 38 -8.58 -7.83 -14.73
N GLY A 39 -9.79 -8.15 -14.26
CA GLY A 39 -9.99 -8.74 -12.93
C GLY A 39 -10.57 -7.75 -11.93
N ASN A 40 -11.31 -8.27 -10.95
CA ASN A 40 -12.09 -7.47 -10.00
C ASN A 40 -11.46 -7.38 -8.60
N PHE A 41 -10.46 -8.22 -8.31
CA PHE A 41 -9.96 -8.42 -6.96
C PHE A 41 -8.45 -8.25 -6.89
N MET A 42 -8.00 -7.53 -5.86
CA MET A 42 -6.59 -7.35 -5.51
C MET A 42 -6.45 -7.61 -4.01
N TYR A 43 -5.37 -8.25 -3.59
CA TYR A 43 -5.14 -8.69 -2.21
C TYR A 43 -3.82 -8.14 -1.69
N VAL A 44 -3.79 -7.78 -0.41
CA VAL A 44 -2.53 -7.53 0.30
C VAL A 44 -1.95 -8.87 0.72
N LEU A 45 -0.75 -9.20 0.25
CA LEU A 45 -0.06 -10.39 0.71
C LEU A 45 0.57 -10.16 2.07
N TYR A 46 1.34 -9.07 2.20
CA TYR A 46 2.01 -8.72 3.43
C TYR A 46 2.31 -7.23 3.52
N ARG A 47 2.65 -6.79 4.74
CA ARG A 47 3.03 -5.41 5.10
C ARG A 47 3.98 -5.40 6.29
N ASN A 48 4.47 -4.23 6.71
CA ASN A 48 5.41 -4.08 7.82
C ASN A 48 4.87 -3.22 8.99
N PHE A 49 3.56 -3.09 9.10
CA PHE A 49 2.89 -2.38 10.19
C PHE A 49 1.59 -3.10 10.61
N ASN A 50 1.16 -2.93 11.86
CA ASN A 50 -0.18 -3.33 12.28
C ASN A 50 -1.13 -2.16 12.10
N SER A 51 -2.32 -2.43 11.60
CA SER A 51 -3.35 -1.43 11.31
C SER A 51 -4.56 -1.49 12.23
N ASP A 52 -4.56 -2.42 13.18
CA ASP A 52 -5.59 -2.56 14.20
C ASP A 52 -5.28 -1.66 15.40
N SER A 53 -6.32 -1.23 16.11
CA SER A 53 -6.20 -0.30 17.25
C SER A 53 -5.39 -0.86 18.42
N GLU A 54 -5.24 -2.19 18.48
CA GLU A 54 -4.49 -2.88 19.52
C GLU A 54 -3.03 -3.14 19.13
N ASN A 55 -2.62 -2.78 17.91
CA ASN A 55 -1.28 -3.02 17.36
C ASN A 55 -0.86 -4.50 17.39
N LYS A 56 -1.79 -5.44 17.19
CA LYS A 56 -1.58 -6.90 17.26
C LYS A 56 -1.49 -7.60 15.90
N GLY A 57 -1.84 -6.94 14.81
CA GLY A 57 -1.80 -7.52 13.46
C GLY A 57 -2.96 -8.46 13.16
N THR A 58 -4.10 -8.22 13.80
CA THR A 58 -5.28 -9.11 13.72
C THR A 58 -6.14 -8.85 12.49
N ASN A 59 -5.98 -7.70 11.82
CA ASN A 59 -6.59 -7.48 10.52
C ASN A 59 -5.90 -8.33 9.45
N LYS A 60 -6.67 -9.22 8.80
CA LYS A 60 -6.25 -10.14 7.74
C LYS A 60 -7.15 -10.00 6.51
N CYS A 61 -6.81 -10.72 5.45
CA CYS A 61 -7.59 -10.83 4.23
C CYS A 61 -7.96 -9.47 3.63
N VAL A 62 -7.03 -8.50 3.72
CA VAL A 62 -7.24 -7.18 3.15
C VAL A 62 -7.26 -7.30 1.64
N MET A 63 -8.37 -6.90 1.05
CA MET A 63 -8.59 -6.99 -0.39
C MET A 63 -9.39 -5.80 -0.91
N VAL A 64 -9.23 -5.52 -2.19
CA VAL A 64 -9.96 -4.47 -2.91
C VAL A 64 -10.84 -5.14 -3.97
N GLN A 65 -12.14 -4.87 -3.90
CA GLN A 65 -13.12 -5.23 -4.93
C GLN A 65 -13.41 -4.01 -5.79
N LYS A 66 -13.16 -4.11 -7.09
CA LYS A 66 -13.53 -3.07 -8.05
C LYS A 66 -15.04 -2.94 -8.15
N VAL A 67 -15.52 -1.70 -8.19
CA VAL A 67 -16.94 -1.38 -8.44
C VAL A 67 -17.02 -0.61 -9.75
N ARG A 68 -18.07 -0.87 -10.53
CA ARG A 68 -18.37 -0.05 -11.71
C ARG A 68 -18.60 1.39 -11.25
N TYR A 69 -17.79 2.31 -11.75
CA TYR A 69 -17.94 3.74 -11.48
C TYR A 69 -18.75 4.35 -12.62
N ASN A 70 -19.86 5.00 -12.30
CA ASN A 70 -20.82 5.51 -13.29
C ASN A 70 -20.42 6.87 -13.87
N GLU A 71 -19.39 7.53 -13.33
CA GLU A 71 -18.89 8.79 -13.89
C GLU A 71 -17.79 8.49 -14.91
N SER A 72 -18.00 8.94 -16.13
CA SER A 72 -17.09 8.73 -17.26
C SER A 72 -15.80 9.52 -17.07
N GLY A 73 -14.70 8.80 -16.84
CA GLY A 73 -13.34 9.32 -16.89
C GLY A 73 -12.35 8.23 -16.52
N GLU A 74 -11.37 7.96 -17.40
CA GLU A 74 -10.35 6.90 -17.24
C GLU A 74 -9.40 7.10 -16.04
N LYS A 75 -9.67 8.02 -15.12
CA LYS A 75 -8.80 8.34 -13.99
C LYS A 75 -9.51 8.37 -12.64
N LYS A 76 -10.80 8.02 -12.59
CA LYS A 76 -11.59 7.96 -11.35
C LYS A 76 -12.33 6.63 -11.26
N PHE A 77 -12.34 6.03 -10.07
CA PHE A 77 -13.07 4.79 -9.82
C PHE A 77 -13.45 4.64 -8.35
N ALA A 78 -14.40 3.76 -8.05
CA ALA A 78 -14.76 3.42 -6.69
C ALA A 78 -14.51 1.93 -6.43
N ASN A 79 -14.00 1.62 -5.24
CA ASN A 79 -13.81 0.23 -4.81
C ASN A 79 -14.37 0.00 -3.41
N TYR A 80 -14.56 -1.26 -3.05
CA TYR A 80 -14.66 -1.67 -1.65
C TYR A 80 -13.32 -2.23 -1.19
N THR A 81 -12.73 -1.63 -0.17
CA THR A 81 -11.68 -2.28 0.61
C THR A 81 -12.36 -3.14 1.67
N LYS A 82 -12.08 -4.44 1.69
CA LYS A 82 -12.61 -5.40 2.64
C LYS A 82 -11.48 -5.97 3.48
N TRP A 83 -11.75 -6.32 4.73
CA TRP A 83 -10.81 -7.00 5.61
C TRP A 83 -11.55 -7.82 6.66
N TYR A 84 -10.88 -8.83 7.16
CA TYR A 84 -11.33 -9.65 8.28
C TYR A 84 -10.61 -9.22 9.56
N ASN A 85 -11.35 -8.99 10.64
CA ASN A 85 -10.78 -8.72 11.95
C ASN A 85 -10.72 -10.02 12.75
N GLY A 86 -9.53 -10.57 12.95
CA GLY A 86 -9.32 -11.79 13.73
C GLY A 86 -9.60 -11.65 15.22
N THR A 87 -9.72 -10.43 15.76
CA THR A 87 -10.11 -10.21 17.16
C THR A 87 -11.61 -10.42 17.35
N THR A 88 -12.43 -9.82 16.48
CA THR A 88 -13.90 -9.86 16.58
C THR A 88 -14.52 -11.01 15.78
N ASN A 89 -13.76 -11.64 14.89
CA ASN A 89 -14.23 -12.58 13.88
C ASN A 89 -15.29 -11.98 12.94
N GLU A 90 -15.16 -10.69 12.65
CA GLU A 90 -16.07 -9.97 11.76
C GLU A 90 -15.36 -9.49 10.49
N SER A 91 -16.11 -9.50 9.39
CA SER A 91 -15.68 -8.93 8.11
C SER A 91 -16.22 -7.52 7.95
N TYR A 92 -15.36 -6.62 7.52
CA TYR A 92 -15.68 -5.22 7.29
C TYR A 92 -15.46 -4.85 5.83
N ALA A 93 -16.18 -3.83 5.40
CA ALA A 93 -16.02 -3.25 4.08
C ALA A 93 -16.11 -1.73 4.17
N ARG A 94 -15.25 -1.03 3.43
CA ARG A 94 -15.29 0.42 3.27
C ARG A 94 -15.28 0.78 1.80
N ARG A 95 -16.29 1.56 1.39
CA ARG A 95 -16.32 2.14 0.05
C ARG A 95 -15.33 3.30 -0.01
N SER A 96 -14.54 3.35 -1.07
CA SER A 96 -13.53 4.37 -1.29
C SER A 96 -13.59 4.85 -2.74
N PHE A 97 -13.33 6.13 -2.94
CA PHE A 97 -13.28 6.79 -4.24
C PHE A 97 -11.83 7.17 -4.53
N TYR A 98 -11.40 6.90 -5.75
CA TYR A 98 -10.01 7.01 -6.13
C TYR A 98 -9.83 7.91 -7.33
N ALA A 99 -8.71 8.62 -7.35
CA ALA A 99 -8.17 9.32 -8.49
C ALA A 99 -6.68 9.01 -8.63
N VAL A 100 -6.11 9.19 -9.83
CA VAL A 100 -4.67 9.03 -10.05
C VAL A 100 -4.05 10.37 -10.38
N VAL A 101 -2.96 10.71 -9.70
CA VAL A 101 -2.20 11.95 -9.89
C VAL A 101 -0.72 11.66 -10.09
N ASN A 102 -0.02 12.65 -10.64
CA ASN A 102 1.43 12.62 -10.78
C ASN A 102 2.07 13.24 -9.55
N LEU A 103 3.11 12.60 -9.03
CA LEU A 103 4.00 13.24 -8.06
C LEU A 103 4.63 14.49 -8.70
N ASP A 104 4.79 15.55 -7.91
CA ASP A 104 5.23 16.89 -8.33
C ASP A 104 4.30 17.59 -9.36
N GLY A 105 3.12 17.03 -9.64
CA GLY A 105 2.07 17.68 -10.45
C GLY A 105 2.42 17.96 -11.91
N THR A 106 3.56 17.46 -12.40
CA THR A 106 4.04 17.74 -13.76
C THR A 106 3.19 16.99 -14.79
N GLU A 107 2.57 17.72 -15.72
CA GLU A 107 1.77 17.13 -16.80
C GLU A 107 2.64 16.26 -17.72
N GLY A 108 2.14 15.07 -18.08
CA GLY A 108 2.90 14.08 -18.89
C GLY A 108 3.90 13.22 -18.10
N ALA A 109 4.15 13.52 -16.82
CA ALA A 109 4.94 12.65 -15.94
C ALA A 109 4.19 11.37 -15.53
N ALA A 110 4.92 10.45 -14.90
CA ALA A 110 4.39 9.18 -14.40
C ALA A 110 3.21 9.40 -13.46
N LYS A 111 2.13 8.65 -13.67
CA LYS A 111 0.97 8.58 -12.79
C LYS A 111 1.25 7.60 -11.66
N ASN A 112 2.00 8.06 -10.66
CA ASN A 112 2.58 7.22 -9.62
C ASN A 112 1.95 7.37 -8.24
N VAL A 113 0.91 8.18 -8.09
CA VAL A 113 0.20 8.33 -6.81
C VAL A 113 -1.29 8.06 -6.98
N LEU A 114 -1.78 7.09 -6.20
CA LEU A 114 -3.21 6.84 -6.04
C LEU A 114 -3.73 7.71 -4.90
N VAL A 115 -4.75 8.52 -5.16
CA VAL A 115 -5.45 9.35 -4.19
C VAL A 115 -6.73 8.66 -3.80
N ALA A 116 -7.03 8.56 -2.50
CA ALA A 116 -8.30 8.03 -2.02
C ALA A 116 -9.04 8.97 -1.08
N ARG A 117 -10.36 8.95 -1.17
CA ARG A 117 -11.28 9.42 -0.13
C ARG A 117 -12.19 8.27 0.28
N HIS A 118 -12.31 8.05 1.57
CA HIS A 118 -13.09 6.93 2.09
C HIS A 118 -14.45 7.40 2.60
N GLN A 119 -15.49 6.60 2.36
CA GLN A 119 -16.83 6.85 2.89
C GLN A 119 -16.89 6.50 4.38
N VAL A 120 -17.37 7.43 5.20
CA VAL A 120 -17.66 7.26 6.63
C VAL A 120 -19.03 7.87 6.92
N GLY A 121 -20.04 7.01 7.12
CA GLY A 121 -21.43 7.46 7.15
C GLY A 121 -21.82 8.12 5.82
N GLU A 122 -22.35 9.33 5.87
CA GLU A 122 -22.69 10.14 4.70
C GLU A 122 -21.54 11.03 4.20
N SER A 123 -20.42 11.08 4.94
CA SER A 123 -19.29 11.98 4.67
C SER A 123 -18.10 11.26 4.03
N LEU A 124 -17.24 12.03 3.39
CA LEU A 124 -15.95 11.57 2.87
C LEU A 124 -14.80 12.05 3.77
N THR A 125 -13.77 11.23 3.91
CA THR A 125 -12.52 11.65 4.58
C THR A 125 -11.76 12.71 3.77
N LYS A 126 -10.73 13.29 4.41
CA LYS A 126 -9.63 13.93 3.68
C LYS A 126 -8.95 12.95 2.72
N GLU A 127 -8.12 13.49 1.82
CA GLU A 127 -7.33 12.68 0.89
C GLU A 127 -6.30 11.83 1.66
N TYR A 128 -6.19 10.57 1.23
CA TYR A 128 -5.10 9.67 1.54
C TYR A 128 -4.29 9.42 0.28
N CYS A 129 -2.98 9.47 0.40
CA CYS A 129 -2.04 9.38 -0.71
C CYS A 129 -1.30 8.04 -0.63
N TYR A 130 -1.30 7.32 -1.74
CA TYR A 130 -0.69 6.00 -1.88
C TYR A 130 0.28 6.02 -3.07
N PRO A 131 1.52 6.47 -2.88
CA PRO A 131 2.56 6.37 -3.89
C PRO A 131 2.85 4.90 -4.23
N PHE A 132 2.98 4.59 -5.52
CA PHE A 132 3.40 3.28 -6.00
C PHE A 132 4.91 3.30 -6.17
N ALA A 133 5.61 2.58 -5.29
CA ALA A 133 7.05 2.44 -5.37
C ALA A 133 7.46 1.55 -6.56
N TYR A 134 6.64 0.53 -6.84
CA TYR A 134 6.81 -0.35 -7.99
C TYR A 134 5.48 -0.99 -8.41
N THR A 135 5.32 -1.29 -9.69
CA THR A 135 4.34 -2.25 -10.22
C THR A 135 4.74 -2.78 -11.60
N ASP A 136 4.35 -4.02 -11.88
CA ASP A 136 4.41 -4.66 -13.20
C ASP A 136 3.02 -5.09 -13.71
N ALA A 137 1.98 -4.42 -13.20
CA ALA A 137 0.56 -4.76 -13.37
C ALA A 137 0.09 -6.06 -12.72
N LYS A 138 0.96 -7.01 -12.34
CA LYS A 138 0.59 -8.24 -11.60
C LYS A 138 0.63 -8.03 -10.09
N CYS A 139 1.66 -7.33 -9.62
CA CYS A 139 1.80 -6.92 -8.22
C CYS A 139 2.18 -5.44 -8.13
N ALA A 140 2.06 -4.90 -6.92
CA ALA A 140 2.45 -3.53 -6.63
C ALA A 140 3.04 -3.41 -5.23
N VAL A 141 4.02 -2.53 -5.08
CA VAL A 141 4.53 -2.08 -3.77
C VAL A 141 3.98 -0.69 -3.54
N VAL A 142 3.13 -0.56 -2.53
CA VAL A 142 2.40 0.67 -2.25
C VAL A 142 2.89 1.24 -0.93
N LEU A 143 3.27 2.52 -0.94
CA LEU A 143 3.66 3.24 0.27
C LEU A 143 2.43 3.67 1.06
N MET A 144 2.43 3.31 2.34
CA MET A 144 1.34 3.52 3.27
C MET A 144 1.69 4.64 4.25
N ASN A 145 2.10 5.79 3.75
CA ASN A 145 2.75 6.87 4.53
C ASN A 145 2.05 7.27 5.84
N HIS A 146 0.71 7.17 5.89
CA HIS A 146 -0.09 7.45 7.09
C HIS A 146 0.11 6.43 8.22
N TRP A 147 0.82 5.32 7.96
CA TRP A 147 1.22 4.29 8.91
C TRP A 147 2.73 4.30 9.23
N ASN A 148 3.51 5.27 8.71
CA ASN A 148 4.96 5.31 8.95
C ASN A 148 5.32 5.31 10.44
N GLU A 149 4.54 5.97 11.30
CA GLU A 149 4.78 5.95 12.75
C GLU A 149 4.60 4.54 13.34
N ALA A 150 3.59 3.77 12.88
CA ALA A 150 3.41 2.39 13.32
C ALA A 150 4.56 1.50 12.83
N ALA A 151 5.00 1.65 11.58
CA ALA A 151 6.14 0.90 11.03
C ALA A 151 7.45 1.21 11.79
N LYS A 152 7.70 2.49 12.13
CA LYS A 152 8.87 2.89 12.95
C LYS A 152 8.86 2.25 14.33
N LEU A 153 7.73 2.26 15.02
CA LEU A 153 7.59 1.65 16.35
C LEU A 153 7.93 0.16 16.29
N GLN A 154 7.34 -0.56 15.32
CA GLN A 154 7.58 -1.99 15.15
C GLN A 154 9.01 -2.30 14.76
N CYS A 155 9.63 -1.46 13.92
CA CYS A 155 11.03 -1.64 13.61
C CYS A 155 11.94 -1.46 14.83
N GLY A 156 11.62 -0.48 15.70
CA GLY A 156 12.34 -0.28 16.96
C GLY A 156 12.27 -1.53 17.86
N GLU A 157 11.09 -2.13 18.00
CA GLU A 157 10.88 -3.35 18.79
C GLU A 157 11.63 -4.57 18.23
N GLU A 158 11.69 -4.75 16.91
CA GLU A 158 12.47 -5.84 16.29
C GLU A 158 13.98 -5.70 16.58
N THR A 159 14.50 -4.46 16.55
CA THR A 159 15.93 -4.22 16.83
C THR A 159 16.32 -4.41 18.29
N SER A 160 15.43 -4.09 19.24
CA SER A 160 15.68 -4.32 20.67
C SER A 160 15.61 -5.80 21.04
N ASN A 161 14.73 -6.59 20.40
CA ASN A 161 14.65 -8.04 20.59
C ASN A 161 15.86 -8.79 20.00
N GLN A 162 16.47 -8.29 18.92
CA GLN A 162 17.70 -8.86 18.34
C GLN A 162 18.96 -8.57 19.17
N ALA A 163 18.99 -7.47 19.93
CA ALA A 163 20.13 -7.13 20.79
C ALA A 163 20.29 -8.06 22.02
N GLY A 164 19.29 -8.91 22.31
CA GLY A 164 19.33 -9.89 23.40
C GLY A 164 19.98 -11.24 23.05
N ALA A 165 20.33 -11.48 21.78
CA ALA A 165 20.88 -12.76 21.32
C ALA A 165 22.20 -12.59 20.53
N SER A 166 23.29 -12.78 21.26
CA SER A 166 24.67 -12.98 20.81
C SER A 166 25.56 -11.78 20.43
N ASP A 167 26.67 -11.75 21.16
CA ASP A 167 28.01 -11.23 20.96
C ASP A 167 28.36 -10.28 19.79
N LYS A 168 29.02 -9.19 20.22
CA LYS A 168 30.01 -8.36 19.52
C LYS A 168 30.22 -8.68 18.03
N THR A 169 29.43 -8.04 17.18
CA THR A 169 29.95 -7.53 15.91
C THR A 169 29.66 -6.04 15.84
N THR A 170 30.74 -5.27 15.71
CA THR A 170 30.78 -3.81 15.62
C THR A 170 29.58 -3.23 14.88
N ALA A 171 28.73 -2.50 15.62
CA ALA A 171 27.73 -1.61 15.06
C ALA A 171 28.44 -0.58 14.19
N LYS A 172 28.49 -0.82 12.87
CA LYS A 172 28.75 0.25 11.92
C LYS A 172 27.56 1.20 12.01
N SER A 173 27.83 2.41 12.50
CA SER A 173 27.10 3.60 12.12
C SER A 173 27.01 3.64 10.59
N GLY A 174 25.79 3.53 10.03
CA GLY A 174 25.55 3.56 8.58
C GLY A 174 24.19 2.97 8.22
N GLU A 175 23.29 3.82 7.72
CA GLU A 175 21.95 3.51 7.19
C GLU A 175 20.96 2.81 8.15
N GLN A 176 20.09 3.62 8.75
CA GLN A 176 18.89 3.17 9.44
C GLN A 176 18.08 2.28 8.48
N ARG A 177 17.82 1.02 8.87
CA ARG A 177 17.00 0.07 8.10
C ARG A 177 15.74 0.79 7.55
N PRO A 178 15.33 0.57 6.29
CA PRO A 178 14.17 1.27 5.70
C PRO A 178 12.81 0.85 6.28
N CYS A 179 12.80 -0.02 7.30
CA CYS A 179 11.64 -0.51 8.03
C CYS A 179 10.70 0.56 8.62
N GLY A 180 11.14 1.81 8.75
CA GLY A 180 10.29 2.92 9.21
C GLY A 180 9.31 3.45 8.14
N THR A 181 9.47 3.04 6.89
CA THR A 181 8.53 3.33 5.81
C THR A 181 7.48 2.23 5.77
N ALA A 182 6.22 2.59 6.00
CA ALA A 182 5.11 1.66 5.95
C ALA A 182 4.78 1.29 4.50
N CYS A 183 4.64 0.00 4.22
CA CYS A 183 4.32 -0.49 2.87
C CYS A 183 3.39 -1.68 2.90
N GLU A 184 2.68 -1.86 1.79
CA GLU A 184 1.95 -3.08 1.48
C GLU A 184 2.43 -3.64 0.14
N LEU A 185 2.59 -4.96 0.07
CA LEU A 185 2.68 -5.66 -1.20
C LEU A 185 1.29 -6.15 -1.60
N TRP A 186 0.83 -5.67 -2.75
CA TRP A 186 -0.43 -6.03 -3.36
C TRP A 186 -0.21 -6.99 -4.53
N VAL A 187 -1.14 -7.91 -4.72
CA VAL A 187 -1.19 -8.82 -5.87
C VAL A 187 -2.61 -8.90 -6.41
N ARG A 188 -2.74 -9.11 -7.71
CA ARG A 188 -4.03 -9.42 -8.32
C ARG A 188 -4.45 -10.85 -8.02
N HIS A 189 -5.76 -11.06 -7.92
CA HIS A 189 -6.32 -12.39 -7.65
C HIS A 189 -5.82 -13.45 -8.63
N GLU A 190 -5.75 -13.10 -9.90
CA GLU A 190 -5.33 -13.97 -10.99
C GLU A 190 -3.87 -14.43 -10.84
N ASN A 191 -3.06 -13.72 -10.04
CA ASN A 191 -1.64 -14.00 -9.82
C ASN A 191 -1.35 -14.55 -8.40
N LEU A 192 -2.37 -14.79 -7.56
CA LEU A 192 -2.18 -15.27 -6.17
C LEU A 192 -1.45 -16.61 -6.06
N ASN A 193 -1.62 -17.50 -7.04
CA ASN A 193 -1.00 -18.82 -7.04
C ASN A 193 0.29 -18.88 -7.89
N GLU A 194 0.80 -17.74 -8.39
CA GLU A 194 2.09 -17.73 -9.08
C GLU A 194 3.20 -17.99 -8.07
N THR A 195 3.91 -19.11 -8.23
CA THR A 195 5.05 -19.52 -7.38
C THR A 195 6.19 -18.51 -7.40
N SER A 196 6.31 -17.76 -8.49
CA SER A 196 7.22 -16.61 -8.61
C SER A 196 6.38 -15.34 -8.59
N LEU A 197 6.02 -14.86 -7.40
CA LEU A 197 5.70 -13.45 -7.27
C LEU A 197 6.88 -12.67 -7.85
N SER A 198 6.62 -11.66 -8.70
CA SER A 198 7.67 -10.92 -9.42
C SER A 198 8.84 -10.61 -8.49
N GLU A 199 10.04 -11.13 -8.84
CA GLU A 199 11.27 -10.89 -8.07
C GLU A 199 11.44 -9.39 -7.78
N ASN A 200 10.97 -8.55 -8.71
CA ASN A 200 10.98 -7.09 -8.57
C ASN A 200 10.03 -6.56 -7.48
N CYS A 201 8.80 -7.05 -7.34
CA CYS A 201 7.91 -6.57 -6.27
C CYS A 201 8.49 -6.90 -4.89
N THR A 202 9.08 -8.09 -4.72
CA THR A 202 9.76 -8.45 -3.48
C THR A 202 10.99 -7.58 -3.25
N LYS A 203 11.84 -7.42 -4.27
CA LYS A 203 13.04 -6.56 -4.23
C LYS A 203 12.70 -5.13 -3.84
N TYR A 204 11.71 -4.50 -4.49
CA TYR A 204 11.35 -3.12 -4.20
C TYR A 204 10.65 -2.96 -2.86
N TYR A 205 9.86 -3.96 -2.43
CA TYR A 205 9.34 -3.97 -1.07
C TYR A 205 10.51 -3.96 -0.06
N GLU A 206 11.49 -4.85 -0.21
CA GLU A 206 12.62 -4.93 0.72
C GLU A 206 13.48 -3.66 0.69
N GLN A 207 13.68 -3.08 -0.51
CA GLN A 207 14.38 -1.80 -0.68
C GLN A 207 13.70 -0.66 0.08
N PHE A 208 12.38 -0.52 -0.01
CA PHE A 208 11.67 0.62 0.58
C PHE A 208 11.18 0.40 2.00
N CYS A 209 10.96 -0.85 2.39
CA CYS A 209 10.15 -1.21 3.56
C CYS A 209 10.89 -2.18 4.50
N GLY A 210 12.06 -2.68 4.08
CA GLY A 210 12.85 -3.66 4.80
C GLY A 210 12.27 -5.08 4.73
N ASN A 211 12.83 -5.97 5.55
CA ASN A 211 12.56 -7.40 5.48
C ASN A 211 11.36 -7.86 6.34
N SER A 212 10.77 -6.97 7.14
CA SER A 212 9.64 -7.34 8.01
C SER A 212 8.36 -7.55 7.18
N LYS A 213 7.71 -8.70 7.42
CA LYS A 213 6.55 -9.19 6.67
C LYS A 213 5.51 -9.75 7.63
N ILE A 214 4.50 -8.96 7.94
CA ILE A 214 3.25 -9.41 8.53
C ILE A 214 2.39 -9.92 7.39
N VAL A 215 2.10 -11.23 7.36
CA VAL A 215 1.27 -11.85 6.32
C VAL A 215 -0.21 -11.53 6.58
N LEU A 216 -0.91 -11.08 5.54
CA LEU A 216 -2.34 -10.74 5.57
C LEU A 216 -3.20 -11.72 4.79
N TYR A 217 -2.68 -12.27 3.69
CA TYR A 217 -3.40 -13.25 2.90
C TYR A 217 -2.92 -14.67 3.22
N ASP A 218 -3.85 -15.52 3.62
CA ASP A 218 -3.69 -16.95 3.75
C ASP A 218 -4.94 -17.61 3.16
N LYS A 219 -4.74 -18.51 2.20
CA LYS A 219 -5.83 -19.05 1.38
C LYS A 219 -6.93 -19.74 2.22
N PRO A 220 -6.62 -20.66 3.17
CA PRO A 220 -7.62 -21.27 4.05
C PRO A 220 -8.46 -20.28 4.86
N THR A 221 -7.92 -19.09 5.14
CA THR A 221 -8.59 -18.07 5.97
C THR A 221 -9.36 -17.06 5.13
N CYS A 222 -8.86 -16.74 3.94
CA CYS A 222 -9.31 -15.60 3.14
C CYS A 222 -10.23 -15.94 1.97
N ASP A 223 -10.22 -17.19 1.50
CA ASP A 223 -11.11 -17.70 0.45
C ASP A 223 -12.35 -18.39 1.06
#